data_AF-A0A835X4R8-F1
#
_entry.id   AF-A0A835X4R8-F1
#
_cell.length_a   1.000
_cell.length_b   1.000
_cell.length_c   1.000
_cell.angle_alpha   90.00
_cell.angle_beta   90.00
_cell.angle_gamma   90.00
#
_symmetry.space_group_name_H-M   'P 1'
#
loop_
_entity.id
_entity.type
_entity.pdbx_description
1 polymer ?
#
loop_
_entity_poly.entity_id
_entity_poly.type
_entity_poly.pdbx_seq_one_letter_code
_entity_poly.pdbx_strand_id
1 'polypeptide(L)'
;MKPPVHVLFPVGEKGGATRDLLKASNQPNFYTKIYNRICKKCNEPSIGIRCSNCGEKTSIAHICPTCRASLNSTFCEKCKKNTSSHSYQPFPLKKKLMLIQKKIGIRAQEPFKGVKELINKEKIAEPLSKGLIRQGFGLTVFKDGTVRFDATNSPLTHFKPKWIGTSIEKLKELGYTHDKNGEPLSDPNQTVELRMQDVIVPIQSGKYLVDICKYIDTELEKFYGRTPFYNVKNIEELIGHLVIGLAPHTSVGIVG
;
A
#
# COMPACT_ATOMS: atom_id res chain seq x y z
N MET A 1 10.46 3.00 5.56
CA MET A 1 10.36 3.88 6.74
C MET A 1 11.05 3.22 7.93
N LYS A 2 11.75 3.96 8.78
CA LYS A 2 12.25 3.44 10.06
C LYS A 2 11.42 4.01 11.22
N PRO A 3 10.83 3.17 12.08
CA PRO A 3 10.65 1.72 11.93
C PRO A 3 9.65 1.37 10.82
N PRO A 4 9.67 0.13 10.29
CA PRO A 4 8.72 -0.34 9.28
C PRO A 4 7.26 -0.23 9.76
N VAL A 5 6.35 -0.04 8.80
CA VAL A 5 4.92 0.19 9.02
C VAL A 5 4.13 -0.69 8.07
N HIS A 6 3.04 -1.30 8.54
CA HIS A 6 2.14 -2.10 7.69
C HIS A 6 0.98 -1.25 7.14
N VAL A 7 0.52 -0.27 7.91
CA VAL A 7 -0.62 0.58 7.56
C VAL A 7 -0.45 2.04 7.97
N LEU A 8 -0.88 2.96 7.11
CA LEU A 8 -0.93 4.38 7.43
C LEU A 8 -2.18 4.70 8.28
N PHE A 9 -2.21 4.17 9.51
CA PHE A 9 -3.26 4.44 10.49
C PHE A 9 -2.66 4.96 11.81
N PRO A 10 -3.20 6.05 12.39
CA PRO A 10 -2.63 6.67 13.58
C PRO A 10 -2.96 5.87 14.84
N VAL A 11 -1.94 5.29 15.46
CA VAL A 11 -2.03 4.48 16.68
C VAL A 11 -1.90 5.33 17.95
N GLY A 12 -1.31 6.52 17.84
CA GLY A 12 -0.99 7.37 18.99
C GLY A 12 -0.04 6.67 19.97
N GLU A 13 -0.13 7.05 21.25
CA GLU A 13 0.70 6.47 22.33
C GLU A 13 0.23 5.06 22.75
N LYS A 14 -1.03 4.70 22.43
CA LYS A 14 -1.64 3.42 22.85
C LYS A 14 -0.98 2.19 22.24
N GLY A 15 -0.23 2.36 21.14
CA GLY A 15 0.53 1.28 20.50
C GLY A 15 1.90 1.03 21.11
N GLY A 16 2.34 1.81 22.11
CA GLY A 16 3.67 1.73 22.70
C GLY A 16 4.81 1.98 21.71
N ALA A 17 6.03 1.57 22.08
CA ALA A 17 7.23 1.78 21.27
C ALA A 17 7.17 1.15 19.86
N THR A 18 6.44 0.03 19.72
CA THR A 18 6.29 -0.69 18.45
C THR A 18 5.18 -0.11 17.56
N ARG A 19 4.35 0.81 18.08
CA ARG A 19 3.19 1.41 17.40
C ARG A 19 2.20 0.32 16.94
N ASP A 20 1.93 -0.64 17.82
CA ASP A 20 1.10 -1.79 17.54
C ASP A 20 -0.40 -1.50 17.70
N LEU A 21 -1.16 -1.72 16.62
CA LEU A 21 -2.61 -1.58 16.59
C LEU A 21 -3.33 -2.64 17.42
N LEU A 22 -2.78 -3.85 17.56
CA LEU A 22 -3.42 -4.90 18.36
C LEU A 22 -3.38 -4.54 19.84
N LYS A 23 -2.21 -4.19 20.35
CA LYS A 23 -2.04 -3.62 21.70
C LYS A 23 -2.94 -2.41 21.93
N ALA A 24 -3.00 -1.47 20.99
CA ALA A 24 -3.86 -0.30 21.10
C ALA A 24 -5.35 -0.65 21.11
N SER A 25 -5.76 -1.70 20.39
CA SER A 25 -7.16 -2.14 20.32
C SER A 25 -7.65 -2.82 21.61
N ASN A 26 -6.74 -3.39 22.39
CA ASN A 26 -7.07 -4.01 23.68
C ASN A 26 -7.27 -2.99 24.81
N GLN A 27 -6.83 -1.74 24.61
CA GLN A 27 -7.04 -0.67 25.59
C GLN A 27 -8.45 -0.07 25.44
N PRO A 28 -9.12 0.27 26.55
CA PRO A 28 -10.42 0.94 26.50
C PRO A 28 -10.30 2.33 25.87
N ASN A 29 -11.39 2.79 25.24
CA ASN A 29 -11.54 4.15 24.71
C ASN A 29 -10.40 4.58 23.77
N PHE A 30 -10.11 3.79 22.74
CA PHE A 30 -9.11 4.18 21.73
C PHE A 30 -9.48 5.53 21.10
N TYR A 31 -8.54 6.47 21.15
CA TYR A 31 -8.74 7.87 20.84
C TYR A 31 -7.57 8.34 19.98
N THR A 32 -7.85 8.88 18.80
CA THR A 32 -6.80 9.22 17.82
C THR A 32 -7.20 10.41 16.97
N LYS A 33 -6.20 11.11 16.44
CA LYS A 33 -6.39 12.25 15.54
C LYS A 33 -6.57 11.75 14.11
N ILE A 34 -7.80 11.86 13.61
CA ILE A 34 -8.19 11.34 12.30
C ILE A 34 -9.21 12.28 11.65
N TYR A 35 -9.34 12.18 10.33
CA TYR A 35 -10.37 12.86 9.56
C TYR A 35 -11.77 12.61 10.13
N ASN A 36 -12.55 13.67 10.31
CA ASN A 36 -13.87 13.69 10.95
C ASN A 36 -14.96 13.17 10.03
N ARG A 37 -14.79 11.96 9.53
CA ARG A 37 -15.74 11.33 8.63
C ARG A 37 -16.66 10.40 9.42
N ILE A 38 -17.96 10.56 9.25
CA ILE A 38 -18.98 9.83 10.03
C ILE A 38 -20.04 9.24 9.10
N CYS A 39 -20.50 8.03 9.42
CA CYS A 39 -21.72 7.49 8.83
C CYS A 39 -22.92 7.92 9.68
N LYS A 40 -23.81 8.75 9.14
CA LYS A 40 -25.01 9.20 9.87
C LYS A 40 -25.99 8.06 10.20
N LYS A 41 -26.07 7.03 9.34
CA LYS A 41 -26.95 5.87 9.53
C LYS A 41 -26.46 4.95 10.66
N CYS A 42 -25.16 4.68 10.73
CA CYS A 42 -24.57 3.83 11.78
C CYS A 42 -24.16 4.62 13.03
N ASN A 43 -24.12 5.95 12.95
CA ASN A 43 -23.58 6.84 13.96
C ASN A 43 -22.14 6.46 14.42
N GLU A 44 -21.29 6.06 13.47
CA GLU A 44 -19.91 5.63 13.74
C GLU A 44 -18.89 6.38 12.86
N PRO A 45 -17.68 6.65 13.36
CA PRO A 45 -16.57 7.16 12.56
C PRO A 45 -16.26 6.23 11.40
N SER A 46 -15.95 6.79 10.23
CA SER A 46 -15.59 6.06 9.02
C SER A 46 -14.22 6.52 8.51
N ILE A 47 -13.51 5.63 7.82
CA ILE A 47 -12.28 5.98 7.10
C ILE A 47 -12.63 6.27 5.63
N GLY A 48 -13.46 5.42 5.02
CA GLY A 48 -13.82 5.51 3.62
C GLY A 48 -15.01 6.42 3.33
N ILE A 49 -15.16 6.78 2.05
CA ILE A 49 -16.27 7.58 1.51
C ILE A 49 -17.61 6.87 1.70
N ARG A 50 -17.64 5.55 1.60
CA ARG A 50 -18.79 4.71 1.93
C ARG A 50 -18.57 3.99 3.25
N CYS A 51 -19.64 3.85 4.03
CA CYS A 51 -19.59 3.10 5.29
C CYS A 51 -19.33 1.62 5.00
N SER A 52 -18.35 1.02 5.68
CA SER A 52 -18.04 -0.41 5.53
C SER A 52 -19.12 -1.34 6.08
N ASN A 53 -20.05 -0.83 6.89
CA ASN A 53 -21.13 -1.62 7.50
C ASN A 53 -22.43 -1.55 6.69
N CYS A 54 -22.87 -0.34 6.30
CA CYS A 54 -24.17 -0.14 5.65
C CYS A 54 -24.10 0.37 4.20
N GLY A 55 -22.91 0.64 3.66
CA GLY A 55 -22.71 1.13 2.30
C GLY A 55 -23.03 2.62 2.07
N GLU A 56 -23.71 3.27 3.02
CA GLU A 56 -24.15 4.66 2.90
C GLU A 56 -22.99 5.65 2.72
N LYS A 57 -23.23 6.74 1.98
CA LYS A 57 -22.24 7.81 1.82
C LYS A 57 -22.01 8.50 3.17
N THR A 58 -20.75 8.66 3.51
CA THR A 58 -20.33 9.27 4.78
C THR A 58 -20.12 10.77 4.61
N SER A 59 -20.45 11.53 5.65
CA SER A 59 -20.30 12.99 5.70
C SER A 59 -19.06 13.39 6.49
N ILE A 60 -18.58 14.60 6.23
CA ILE A 60 -17.44 15.19 6.93
C ILE A 60 -17.98 16.22 7.92
N ALA A 61 -17.52 16.16 9.17
CA ALA A 61 -17.84 17.12 10.20
C ALA A 61 -16.68 18.10 10.40
N HIS A 62 -16.95 19.39 10.27
CA HIS A 62 -15.98 20.45 10.48
C HIS A 62 -16.08 20.96 11.92
N ILE A 63 -15.00 20.88 12.69
CA ILE A 63 -15.03 21.27 14.11
C ILE A 63 -14.32 22.62 14.27
N CYS A 64 -15.01 23.59 14.87
CA CYS A 64 -14.39 24.87 15.22
C CYS A 64 -13.34 24.65 16.34
N PRO A 65 -12.09 25.14 16.19
CA PRO A 65 -11.08 24.99 17.22
C PRO A 65 -11.38 25.78 18.51
N THR A 66 -12.21 26.83 18.43
CA THR A 66 -12.55 27.69 19.57
C THR A 66 -13.79 27.19 20.31
N CYS A 67 -14.95 27.18 19.66
CA CYS A 67 -16.23 26.83 20.31
C CYS A 67 -16.58 25.34 20.23
N ARG A 68 -15.75 24.52 19.56
CA ARG A 68 -15.95 23.07 19.36
C ARG A 68 -17.25 22.67 18.67
N ALA A 69 -17.99 23.62 18.10
CA ALA A 69 -19.19 23.34 17.33
C ALA A 69 -18.85 22.50 16.08
N SER A 70 -19.68 21.47 15.83
CA SER A 70 -19.66 20.71 14.59
C SER A 70 -20.49 21.45 13.54
N LEU A 71 -19.85 21.81 12.44
CA LEU A 71 -20.37 22.62 11.35
C LEU A 71 -20.25 21.86 10.03
N ASN A 72 -21.01 22.29 9.03
CA ASN A 72 -20.88 21.83 7.63
C ASN A 72 -20.06 22.80 6.78
N SER A 73 -19.51 23.87 7.37
CA SER A 73 -18.73 24.91 6.69
C SER A 73 -17.27 24.85 7.11
N THR A 74 -16.38 25.28 6.20
CA THR A 74 -14.95 25.43 6.49
C THR A 74 -14.65 26.62 7.40
N PHE A 75 -15.59 27.56 7.57
CA PHE A 75 -15.46 28.74 8.41
C PHE A 75 -16.53 28.80 9.48
N CYS A 76 -16.15 29.17 10.70
CA CYS A 76 -17.06 29.37 11.82
C CYS A 76 -17.41 30.85 11.96
N GLU A 77 -18.63 31.23 11.59
CA GLU A 77 -19.12 32.61 11.69
C GLU A 77 -19.08 33.16 13.12
N LYS A 78 -19.43 32.33 14.11
CA LYS A 78 -19.46 32.73 15.53
C LYS A 78 -18.08 33.10 16.07
N CYS A 79 -17.02 32.42 15.62
CA CYS A 79 -15.67 32.61 16.13
C CYS A 79 -14.72 33.28 15.13
N LYS A 80 -15.19 33.59 13.92
CA LYS A 80 -14.43 34.12 12.79
C LYS A 80 -13.12 33.36 12.53
N LYS A 81 -13.16 32.03 12.61
CA LYS A 81 -11.99 31.15 12.42
C LYS A 81 -12.30 29.97 11.49
N ASN A 82 -11.27 29.49 10.81
CA ASN A 82 -11.33 28.24 10.05
C ASN A 82 -11.58 27.05 10.97
N THR A 83 -12.45 26.16 10.53
CA THR A 83 -12.75 24.89 11.16
C THR A 83 -11.74 23.82 10.72
N SER A 84 -11.63 22.76 11.50
CA SER A 84 -10.81 21.60 11.17
C SER A 84 -11.68 20.43 10.70
N SER A 85 -11.31 19.84 9.57
CA SER A 85 -11.91 18.59 9.07
C SER A 85 -11.35 17.33 9.76
N HIS A 86 -10.43 17.49 10.71
CA HIS A 86 -9.87 16.41 11.51
C HIS A 86 -9.75 16.82 12.98
N SER A 87 -9.90 15.86 13.87
CA SER A 87 -9.80 16.10 15.31
C SER A 87 -9.43 14.81 16.02
N TYR A 88 -9.07 14.93 17.30
CA TYR A 88 -9.03 13.76 18.16
C TYR A 88 -10.46 13.33 18.46
N GLN A 89 -10.78 12.05 18.24
CA GLN A 89 -12.10 11.49 18.47
C GLN A 89 -12.01 10.01 18.87
N PRO A 90 -13.03 9.45 19.53
CA PRO A 90 -13.05 8.02 19.84
C PRO A 90 -13.21 7.22 18.55
N PHE A 91 -12.48 6.12 18.42
CA PHE A 91 -12.58 5.24 17.24
C PHE A 91 -12.70 3.78 17.68
N PRO A 92 -13.70 3.02 17.20
CA PRO A 92 -13.97 1.65 17.65
C PRO A 92 -12.98 0.66 17.02
N LEU A 93 -11.70 0.78 17.35
CA LEU A 93 -10.60 0.06 16.72
C LEU A 93 -10.75 -1.46 16.85
N LYS A 94 -11.03 -1.96 18.06
CA LYS A 94 -11.21 -3.39 18.33
C LYS A 94 -12.33 -4.01 17.49
N LYS A 95 -13.51 -3.39 17.49
CA LYS A 95 -14.67 -3.83 16.69
C LYS A 95 -14.32 -3.86 15.21
N LYS A 96 -13.68 -2.80 14.70
CA LYS A 96 -13.30 -2.72 13.28
C LYS A 96 -12.25 -3.74 12.88
N LEU A 97 -11.21 -3.93 13.68
CA LEU A 97 -10.20 -4.96 13.42
C LEU A 97 -10.80 -6.37 13.42
N MET A 98 -11.70 -6.67 14.36
CA MET A 98 -12.40 -7.96 14.40
C MET A 98 -13.23 -8.22 13.15
N LEU A 99 -14.03 -7.23 12.72
CA LEU A 99 -14.84 -7.31 11.50
C LEU A 99 -13.97 -7.49 10.24
N ILE A 100 -12.85 -6.76 10.16
CA ILE A 100 -11.93 -6.82 9.02
C ILE A 100 -11.25 -8.19 8.96
N GLN A 101 -10.74 -8.72 10.07
CA GLN A 101 -10.14 -10.05 10.12
C GLN A 101 -11.14 -11.13 9.72
N LYS A 102 -12.39 -11.04 10.20
CA LYS A 102 -13.47 -11.96 9.81
C LYS A 102 -13.78 -11.88 8.31
N LYS A 103 -13.83 -10.66 7.75
CA LYS A 103 -14.12 -10.46 6.32
C LYS A 103 -13.00 -10.97 5.41
N ILE A 104 -11.75 -10.70 5.78
CA ILE A 104 -10.58 -11.00 4.95
C ILE A 104 -10.13 -12.45 5.14
N GLY A 105 -10.39 -13.05 6.30
CA GLY A 105 -9.94 -14.40 6.64
C GLY A 105 -8.48 -14.46 7.11
N ILE A 106 -7.84 -13.31 7.32
CA ILE A 106 -6.46 -13.21 7.82
C ILE A 106 -6.50 -12.74 9.27
N ARG A 107 -5.70 -13.37 10.14
CA ARG A 107 -5.49 -12.90 11.52
C ARG A 107 -4.28 -11.97 11.58
N ALA A 108 -4.46 -10.83 12.23
CA ALA A 108 -3.39 -9.90 12.51
C ALA A 108 -2.41 -10.51 13.51
N GLN A 109 -1.13 -10.23 13.34
CA GLN A 109 -0.06 -10.70 14.23
C GLN A 109 0.53 -9.52 15.00
N GLU A 110 0.90 -9.72 16.27
CA GLU A 110 1.60 -8.68 17.02
C GLU A 110 3.09 -8.70 16.64
N PRO A 111 3.72 -7.56 16.28
CA PRO A 111 3.15 -6.22 16.20
C PRO A 111 2.52 -5.89 14.83
N PHE A 112 1.25 -5.45 14.84
CA PHE A 112 0.58 -4.86 13.68
C PHE A 112 0.83 -3.35 13.63
N LYS A 113 1.97 -2.98 13.05
CA LYS A 113 2.53 -1.62 13.09
C LYS A 113 1.74 -0.61 12.27
N GLY A 114 1.23 0.43 12.94
CA GLY A 114 0.73 1.65 12.31
C GLY A 114 1.72 2.82 12.39
N VAL A 115 1.21 4.05 12.31
CA VAL A 115 2.00 5.29 12.48
C VAL A 115 1.66 5.98 13.79
N LYS A 116 2.59 6.79 14.33
CA LYS A 116 2.33 7.56 15.56
C LYS A 116 1.25 8.63 15.32
N GLU A 117 1.43 9.42 14.27
CA GLU A 117 0.46 10.39 13.75
C GLU A 117 0.47 10.32 12.22
N LEU A 118 -0.65 10.66 11.58
CA LEU A 118 -0.69 10.90 10.14
C LEU A 118 -0.04 12.24 9.81
N ILE A 119 0.79 12.30 8.77
CA ILE A 119 1.47 13.54 8.35
C ILE A 119 0.81 14.21 7.15
N ASN A 120 -0.20 13.58 6.53
CA ASN A 120 -0.95 14.19 5.44
C ASN A 120 -1.81 15.36 5.94
N LYS A 121 -2.10 16.30 5.04
CA LYS A 121 -2.81 17.56 5.34
C LYS A 121 -4.13 17.35 6.07
N GLU A 122 -4.89 16.35 5.65
CA GLU A 122 -6.25 16.10 6.16
C GLU A 122 -6.33 15.04 7.27
N LYS A 123 -5.21 14.39 7.64
CA LYS A 123 -5.23 13.26 8.59
C LYS A 123 -6.17 12.14 8.14
N ILE A 124 -6.24 11.87 6.84
CA ILE A 124 -6.95 10.72 6.27
C ILE A 124 -6.13 9.47 6.54
N ALA A 125 -6.72 8.51 7.24
CA ALA A 125 -6.10 7.21 7.49
C ALA A 125 -6.30 6.26 6.31
N GLU A 126 -5.36 5.35 6.15
CA GLU A 126 -5.51 4.21 5.28
C GLU A 126 -6.50 3.17 5.87
N PRO A 127 -7.31 2.49 5.06
CA PRO A 127 -8.12 1.37 5.51
C PRO A 127 -7.27 0.25 6.14
N LEU A 128 -7.63 -0.15 7.37
CA LEU A 128 -6.94 -1.21 8.12
C LEU A 128 -6.89 -2.56 7.39
N SER A 129 -7.84 -2.82 6.49
CA SER A 129 -7.87 -3.99 5.61
C SER A 129 -6.61 -4.13 4.77
N LYS A 130 -6.16 -3.04 4.14
CA LYS A 130 -4.95 -3.04 3.31
C LYS A 130 -3.72 -3.38 4.15
N GLY A 131 -3.64 -2.80 5.34
CA GLY A 131 -2.63 -3.10 6.34
C GLY A 131 -2.55 -4.56 6.73
N LEU A 132 -3.70 -5.17 7.00
CA LEU A 132 -3.80 -6.55 7.43
C LEU A 132 -3.30 -7.51 6.34
N ILE A 133 -3.71 -7.28 5.09
CA ILE A 133 -3.26 -8.09 3.95
C ILE A 133 -1.74 -7.91 3.76
N ARG A 134 -1.21 -6.68 3.83
CA ARG A 134 0.25 -6.44 3.76
C ARG A 134 1.02 -7.20 4.81
N GLN A 135 0.58 -7.14 6.07
CA GLN A 135 1.22 -7.88 7.15
C GLN A 135 1.22 -9.38 6.86
N GLY A 136 0.12 -9.91 6.32
CA GLY A 136 0.01 -11.33 5.94
C GLY A 136 1.07 -11.78 4.93
N PHE A 137 1.53 -10.88 4.06
CA PHE A 137 2.60 -11.13 3.08
C PHE A 137 3.98 -10.60 3.51
N GLY A 138 4.14 -10.15 4.77
CA GLY A 138 5.40 -9.58 5.25
C GLY A 138 5.80 -8.26 4.58
N LEU A 139 4.86 -7.58 3.93
CA LEU A 139 5.09 -6.33 3.20
C LEU A 139 4.98 -5.11 4.10
N THR A 140 5.67 -4.03 3.71
CA THR A 140 5.63 -2.75 4.43
C THR A 140 5.28 -1.61 3.49
N VAL A 141 4.66 -0.56 4.04
CA VAL A 141 4.15 0.57 3.27
C VAL A 141 5.06 1.80 3.41
N PHE A 142 5.22 2.53 2.33
CA PHE A 142 5.88 3.84 2.30
C PHE A 142 4.88 4.97 2.59
N LYS A 143 5.39 6.20 2.77
CA LYS A 143 4.59 7.34 3.25
C LYS A 143 3.42 7.73 2.34
N ASP A 144 3.49 7.37 1.06
CA ASP A 144 2.51 7.64 0.01
C ASP A 144 1.53 6.46 -0.22
N GLY A 145 1.65 5.37 0.53
CA GLY A 145 0.82 4.17 0.37
C GLY A 145 1.38 3.13 -0.61
N THR A 146 2.53 3.39 -1.24
CA THR A 146 3.20 2.42 -2.13
C THR A 146 4.01 1.39 -1.34
N VAL A 147 4.22 0.20 -1.91
CA VAL A 147 5.22 -0.77 -1.45
C VAL A 147 6.44 -0.61 -2.35
N ARG A 148 7.62 -0.47 -1.77
CA ARG A 148 8.87 -0.21 -2.50
C ARG A 148 9.92 -1.24 -2.14
N PHE A 149 10.78 -1.56 -3.11
CA PHE A 149 11.99 -2.35 -2.92
C PHE A 149 13.18 -1.46 -3.29
N ASP A 150 14.05 -1.19 -2.32
CA ASP A 150 15.26 -0.39 -2.56
C ASP A 150 16.34 -1.30 -3.13
N ALA A 151 16.83 -0.97 -4.33
CA ALA A 151 17.88 -1.70 -5.02
C ALA A 151 18.95 -0.75 -5.54
N THR A 152 20.20 -1.19 -5.54
CA THR A 152 21.29 -0.53 -6.28
C THR A 152 21.23 -0.99 -7.73
N ASN A 153 21.10 -0.04 -8.66
CA ASN A 153 21.12 -0.34 -10.08
C ASN A 153 22.55 -0.25 -10.64
N SER A 154 22.80 -1.03 -11.70
CA SER A 154 24.02 -0.95 -12.50
C SER A 154 23.60 -0.86 -13.97
N PRO A 155 24.22 0.02 -14.78
CA PRO A 155 23.92 0.10 -16.20
C PRO A 155 24.35 -1.20 -16.89
N LEU A 156 23.49 -1.68 -17.80
CA LEU A 156 23.75 -2.84 -18.63
C LEU A 156 23.18 -2.58 -20.02
N THR A 157 23.96 -2.84 -21.06
CA THR A 157 23.51 -2.74 -22.46
C THR A 157 23.31 -4.11 -23.10
N HIS A 158 23.93 -5.15 -22.54
CA HIS A 158 23.89 -6.51 -23.09
C HIS A 158 23.82 -7.54 -21.98
N PHE A 159 23.14 -8.66 -22.24
CA PHE A 159 23.05 -9.77 -21.30
C PHE A 159 23.18 -11.10 -22.03
N LYS A 160 23.37 -12.18 -21.27
CA LYS A 160 23.21 -13.55 -21.76
C LYS A 160 21.96 -14.17 -21.14
N PRO A 161 21.10 -14.86 -21.91
CA PRO A 161 19.94 -15.56 -21.35
C PRO A 161 20.28 -16.43 -20.14
N LYS A 162 21.42 -17.14 -20.21
CA LYS A 162 21.95 -17.97 -19.10
C LYS A 162 22.23 -17.19 -17.81
N TRP A 163 22.64 -15.93 -17.89
CA TRP A 163 22.96 -15.11 -16.70
C TRP A 163 21.71 -14.68 -15.95
N ILE A 164 20.62 -14.44 -16.66
CA ILE A 164 19.35 -13.96 -16.09
C ILE A 164 18.39 -15.10 -15.78
N GLY A 165 18.68 -16.32 -16.24
CA GLY A 165 17.87 -17.51 -15.98
C GLY A 165 16.56 -17.54 -16.78
N THR A 166 16.49 -16.83 -17.92
CA THR A 166 15.29 -16.77 -18.76
C THR A 166 15.48 -17.64 -20.00
N SER A 167 14.44 -18.40 -20.37
CA SER A 167 14.48 -19.25 -21.56
C SER A 167 14.46 -18.44 -22.86
N ILE A 168 14.98 -19.02 -23.94
CA ILE A 168 15.02 -18.37 -25.26
C ILE A 168 13.60 -18.15 -25.78
N GLU A 169 12.70 -19.11 -25.56
CA GLU A 169 11.29 -19.02 -25.95
C GLU A 169 10.64 -17.80 -25.31
N LYS A 170 10.87 -17.60 -24.01
CA LYS A 170 10.33 -16.46 -23.28
C LYS A 170 10.90 -15.12 -23.78
N LEU A 171 12.19 -15.07 -24.09
CA LEU A 171 12.81 -13.88 -24.68
C LEU A 171 12.23 -13.58 -26.07
N LYS A 172 11.97 -14.60 -26.89
CA LYS A 172 11.30 -14.45 -28.19
C LYS A 172 9.87 -13.91 -28.04
N GLU A 173 9.10 -14.37 -27.05
CA GLU A 173 7.77 -13.80 -26.72
C GLU A 173 7.83 -12.31 -26.39
N LEU A 174 8.89 -11.87 -25.69
CA LEU A 174 9.14 -10.45 -25.37
C LEU A 174 9.67 -9.66 -26.59
N GLY A 175 9.96 -10.34 -27.70
CA GLY A 175 10.41 -9.75 -28.96
C GLY A 175 11.92 -9.75 -29.18
N TYR A 176 12.72 -10.41 -28.33
CA TYR A 176 14.14 -10.61 -28.58
C TYR A 176 14.33 -11.72 -29.62
N THR A 177 14.66 -11.34 -30.85
CA THR A 177 14.73 -12.26 -32.00
C THR A 177 16.16 -12.57 -32.46
N HIS A 178 17.07 -11.61 -32.28
CA HIS A 178 18.46 -11.70 -32.74
C HIS A 178 19.42 -11.32 -31.61
N ASP A 179 20.66 -11.79 -31.70
CA ASP A 179 21.75 -11.38 -30.82
C ASP A 179 22.43 -10.08 -31.31
N LYS A 180 23.47 -9.64 -30.61
CA LYS A 180 24.22 -8.41 -30.94
C LYS A 180 24.86 -8.40 -32.34
N ASN A 181 25.08 -9.56 -32.96
CA ASN A 181 25.68 -9.69 -34.28
C ASN A 181 24.62 -9.81 -35.39
N GLY A 182 23.33 -9.82 -35.03
CA GLY A 182 22.22 -10.05 -35.95
C GLY A 182 21.94 -11.53 -36.21
N GLU A 183 22.56 -12.46 -35.47
CA GLU A 183 22.27 -13.88 -35.61
C GLU A 183 20.98 -14.26 -34.88
N PRO A 184 20.16 -15.19 -35.40
CA PRO A 184 18.95 -15.64 -34.72
C PRO A 184 19.24 -16.17 -33.31
N LEU A 185 18.44 -15.73 -32.34
CA LEU A 185 18.58 -16.16 -30.94
C LEU A 185 18.21 -17.64 -30.79
N SER A 186 19.18 -18.48 -30.47
CA SER A 186 19.05 -19.94 -30.40
C SER A 186 19.93 -20.61 -29.33
N ASP A 187 20.93 -19.92 -28.77
CA ASP A 187 21.82 -20.44 -27.72
C ASP A 187 21.77 -19.54 -26.47
N PRO A 188 21.61 -20.09 -25.25
CA PRO A 188 21.55 -19.32 -24.00
C PRO A 188 22.87 -18.59 -23.65
N ASN A 189 23.97 -18.86 -24.34
CA ASN A 189 25.26 -18.19 -24.20
C ASN A 189 25.47 -17.04 -25.18
N GLN A 190 24.54 -16.81 -26.12
CA GLN A 190 24.55 -15.64 -26.99
C GLN A 190 24.40 -14.36 -26.18
N THR A 191 25.03 -13.29 -26.68
CA THR A 191 24.97 -11.97 -26.07
C THR A 191 23.91 -11.14 -26.78
N VAL A 192 22.85 -10.78 -26.05
CA VAL A 192 21.69 -10.05 -26.57
C VAL A 192 21.73 -8.61 -26.07
N GLU A 193 21.40 -7.65 -26.94
CA GLU A 193 21.24 -6.25 -26.56
C GLU A 193 19.99 -6.06 -25.71
N LEU A 194 20.09 -5.38 -24.57
CA LEU A 194 18.97 -5.09 -23.68
C LEU A 194 18.14 -3.93 -24.23
N ARG A 195 16.82 -4.08 -24.29
CA ARG A 195 15.93 -3.00 -24.73
C ARG A 195 15.86 -1.86 -23.72
N MET A 196 15.55 -0.66 -24.21
CA MET A 196 15.69 0.60 -23.46
C MET A 196 14.97 0.64 -22.10
N GLN A 197 13.82 0.00 -21.96
CA GLN A 197 13.02 0.01 -20.73
C GLN A 197 13.03 -1.31 -19.99
N ASP A 198 13.62 -2.36 -20.56
CA ASP A 198 13.64 -3.67 -19.93
C ASP A 198 14.65 -3.66 -18.78
N VAL A 199 14.25 -4.22 -17.64
CA VAL A 199 15.09 -4.30 -16.45
C VAL A 199 15.31 -5.74 -16.00
N ILE A 200 16.53 -6.05 -15.60
CA ILE A 200 16.87 -7.31 -14.95
C ILE A 200 16.94 -7.05 -13.45
N VAL A 201 16.05 -7.69 -12.69
CA VAL A 201 15.94 -7.48 -11.24
C VAL A 201 16.70 -8.55 -10.46
N PRO A 202 17.27 -8.21 -9.29
CA PRO A 202 17.83 -9.22 -8.39
C PRO A 202 16.79 -10.24 -7.94
N ILE A 203 17.20 -11.50 -7.74
CA ILE A 203 16.30 -12.59 -7.30
C ILE A 203 15.53 -12.23 -6.02
N GLN A 204 16.18 -11.53 -5.08
CA GLN A 204 15.53 -11.08 -3.84
C GLN A 204 14.42 -10.05 -4.11
N SER A 205 14.62 -9.14 -5.09
CA SER A 205 13.60 -8.21 -5.56
C SER A 205 12.44 -8.98 -6.18
N GLY A 206 12.74 -9.96 -7.04
CA GLY A 206 11.74 -10.85 -7.65
C GLY A 206 10.84 -11.51 -6.61
N LYS A 207 11.41 -12.13 -5.56
CA LYS A 207 10.61 -12.73 -4.46
C LYS A 207 9.68 -11.72 -3.80
N TYR A 208 10.18 -10.53 -3.50
CA TYR A 208 9.38 -9.48 -2.88
C TYR A 208 8.28 -8.95 -3.81
N LEU A 209 8.55 -8.84 -5.12
CA LEU A 209 7.57 -8.46 -6.14
C LEU A 209 6.46 -9.52 -6.30
N VAL A 210 6.79 -10.82 -6.23
CA VAL A 210 5.77 -11.88 -6.21
C VAL A 210 4.82 -11.70 -5.03
N ASP A 211 5.35 -11.41 -3.84
CA ASP A 211 4.52 -11.16 -2.64
C ASP A 211 3.67 -9.89 -2.80
N ILE A 212 4.17 -8.86 -3.48
CA ILE A 212 3.40 -7.66 -3.86
C ILE A 212 2.25 -8.02 -4.81
N CYS A 213 2.49 -8.83 -5.84
CA CYS A 213 1.44 -9.29 -6.75
C CYS A 213 0.34 -10.05 -6.00
N LYS A 214 0.72 -10.98 -5.12
CA LYS A 214 -0.23 -11.72 -4.26
C LYS A 214 -1.02 -10.81 -3.32
N TYR A 215 -0.36 -9.79 -2.77
CA TYR A 215 -1.01 -8.74 -1.98
C TYR A 215 -2.05 -7.97 -2.80
N ILE A 216 -1.70 -7.52 -4.02
CA ILE A 216 -2.61 -6.78 -4.90
C ILE A 216 -3.81 -7.64 -5.28
N ASP A 217 -3.59 -8.90 -5.64
CA ASP A 217 -4.66 -9.83 -6.00
C ASP A 217 -5.61 -10.09 -4.82
N THR A 218 -5.06 -10.30 -3.62
CA THR A 218 -5.87 -10.47 -2.40
C THR A 218 -6.62 -9.18 -2.04
N GLU A 219 -6.02 -8.02 -2.27
CA GLU A 219 -6.66 -6.72 -2.08
C GLU A 219 -7.82 -6.51 -3.07
N LEU A 220 -7.61 -6.81 -4.36
CA LEU A 220 -8.65 -6.75 -5.39
C LEU A 220 -9.82 -7.67 -5.02
N GLU A 221 -9.55 -8.90 -4.63
CA GLU A 221 -10.59 -9.89 -4.30
C GLU A 221 -11.30 -9.55 -2.98
N LYS A 222 -10.57 -9.49 -1.87
CA LYS A 222 -11.16 -9.43 -0.51
C LYS A 222 -11.60 -8.03 -0.11
N PHE A 223 -10.93 -6.99 -0.59
CA PHE A 223 -11.25 -5.61 -0.24
C PHE A 223 -12.14 -4.94 -1.29
N TYR A 224 -11.80 -5.06 -2.58
CA TYR A 224 -12.53 -4.40 -3.66
C TYR A 224 -13.63 -5.26 -4.30
N GLY A 225 -13.67 -6.58 -4.06
CA GLY A 225 -14.64 -7.48 -4.69
C GLY A 225 -14.45 -7.58 -6.21
N ARG A 226 -13.20 -7.53 -6.67
CA ARG A 226 -12.78 -7.60 -8.08
C ARG A 226 -11.98 -8.86 -8.32
N THR A 227 -11.89 -9.26 -9.59
CA THR A 227 -11.04 -10.39 -9.98
C THR A 227 -9.55 -10.06 -9.76
N PRO A 228 -8.74 -11.04 -9.36
CA PRO A 228 -7.27 -10.93 -9.36
C PRO A 228 -6.74 -10.50 -10.73
N PHE A 229 -5.59 -9.83 -10.74
CA PHE A 229 -4.93 -9.35 -11.96
C PHE A 229 -3.69 -10.15 -12.31
N TYR A 230 -2.76 -10.34 -11.37
CA TYR A 230 -1.44 -10.92 -11.66
C TYR A 230 -1.49 -12.45 -11.70
N ASN A 231 -2.06 -13.09 -10.67
CA ASN A 231 -2.07 -14.54 -10.47
C ASN A 231 -0.68 -15.20 -10.49
N VAL A 232 0.37 -14.42 -10.19
CA VAL A 232 1.77 -14.84 -10.21
C VAL A 232 2.10 -15.70 -8.99
N LYS A 233 2.71 -16.88 -9.23
CA LYS A 233 3.10 -17.83 -8.17
C LYS A 233 4.58 -17.78 -7.83
N ASN A 234 5.41 -17.54 -8.83
CA ASN A 234 6.87 -17.64 -8.80
C ASN A 234 7.51 -16.47 -9.58
N ILE A 235 8.85 -16.42 -9.63
CA ILE A 235 9.58 -15.28 -10.21
C ILE A 235 9.52 -15.33 -11.74
N GLU A 236 9.47 -16.52 -12.30
CA GLU A 236 9.42 -16.77 -13.74
C GLU A 236 8.13 -16.19 -14.36
N GLU A 237 7.03 -16.27 -13.62
CA GLU A 237 5.74 -15.68 -13.97
C GLU A 237 5.70 -14.15 -13.83
N LEU A 238 6.69 -13.50 -13.18
CA LEU A 238 6.79 -12.03 -13.18
C LEU A 238 7.27 -11.46 -14.53
N ILE A 239 7.91 -12.27 -15.37
CA ILE A 239 8.58 -11.81 -16.58
C ILE A 239 7.55 -11.24 -17.56
N GLY A 240 7.71 -9.96 -17.88
CA GLY A 240 6.81 -9.20 -18.77
C GLY A 240 5.78 -8.33 -18.03
N HIS A 241 5.70 -8.40 -16.69
CA HIS A 241 4.93 -7.44 -15.91
C HIS A 241 5.70 -6.14 -15.70
N LEU A 242 4.95 -5.03 -15.70
CA LEU A 242 5.52 -3.70 -15.58
C LEU A 242 5.87 -3.34 -14.14
N VAL A 243 6.98 -2.61 -13.99
CA VAL A 243 7.40 -1.99 -12.75
C VAL A 243 7.58 -0.48 -12.93
N ILE A 244 7.59 0.26 -11.82
CA ILE A 244 7.91 1.68 -11.84
C ILE A 244 9.22 1.89 -11.10
N GLY A 245 10.27 2.25 -11.84
CA GLY A 245 11.52 2.72 -11.30
C GLY A 245 11.38 4.16 -10.83
N LEU A 246 11.73 4.44 -9.58
CA LEU A 246 11.70 5.79 -9.02
C LEU A 246 13.00 6.06 -8.26
N ALA A 247 13.77 7.03 -8.75
CA ALA A 247 14.99 7.46 -8.09
C ALA A 247 14.70 8.22 -6.78
N PRO A 248 15.64 8.24 -5.83
CA PRO A 248 15.56 9.15 -4.70
C PRO A 248 15.44 10.60 -5.16
N HIS A 249 14.70 11.42 -4.41
CA HIS A 249 14.53 12.86 -4.65
C HIS A 249 13.84 13.26 -5.96
N THR A 250 13.34 12.31 -6.76
CA THR A 250 12.51 12.61 -7.93
C THR A 250 11.03 12.32 -7.66
N SER A 251 10.16 12.89 -8.50
CA SER A 251 8.71 12.69 -8.47
C SER A 251 8.17 12.07 -9.76
N VAL A 252 9.05 11.71 -10.69
CA VAL A 252 8.70 11.09 -11.98
C VAL A 252 9.25 9.67 -11.99
N GLY A 253 8.34 8.71 -12.09
CA GLY A 253 8.68 7.29 -12.27
C GLY A 253 8.84 6.95 -13.74
N ILE A 254 9.71 5.99 -14.03
CA ILE A 254 9.90 5.41 -15.35
C ILE A 254 9.32 4.01 -15.35
N VAL A 255 8.50 3.70 -16.35
CA VAL A 255 7.99 2.35 -16.56
C VAL A 255 9.10 1.49 -17.16
N GLY A 256 9.25 0.29 -16.62
CA GLY A 256 10.07 -0.78 -17.17
C GLY A 256 9.42 -2.14 -16.96
#